data_AF-A0A7K2YQ73-F1
#
_entry.id   AF-A0A7K2YQ73-F1
#
_cell.length_a   1.000
_cell.length_b   1.000
_cell.length_c   1.000
_cell.angle_alpha   90.00
_cell.angle_beta   90.00
_cell.angle_gamma   90.00
#
_symmetry.space_group_name_H-M   'P 1'
#
loop_
_entity.id
_entity.type
_entity.pdbx_description
1 polymer ?
#
loop_
_entity_poly.entity_id
_entity_poly.type
_entity_poly.pdbx_seq_one_letter_code
_entity_poly.pdbx_strand_id
1 'polypeptide(L)'
;MRAAEARKPDSEVATADMRAAGLEFLEPLEPYATSTTPWRCRCTTCGSEVSPTLMKIRTGGGCRFCAGHGFDLTAPARVYVMQHHQHNAVKVGIGGTAGRNERVNHYRRSGWVLARDWHFATGIEAHAVEQAVLQHLREAGHDPYLNRGTMPNGWTETFDADLVAPTTLAAIVETTIERLAGTQTPADHPAARALECPLRHCRFPATAIGQQGRPRPTPPVLR
;
A
#
# COMPACT_ATOMS: atom_id res chain seq x y z
N MET A 1 19.20 -18.59 48.11
CA MET A 1 18.07 -17.85 47.50
C MET A 1 17.82 -18.43 46.11
N ARG A 2 16.61 -18.92 45.83
CA ARG A 2 16.27 -19.52 44.53
C ARG A 2 16.23 -18.42 43.46
N ALA A 3 16.92 -18.62 42.35
CA ALA A 3 16.77 -17.79 41.16
C ALA A 3 15.31 -17.86 40.69
N ALA A 4 14.68 -16.71 40.50
CA ALA A 4 13.35 -16.63 39.92
C ALA A 4 13.47 -17.00 38.44
N GLU A 5 13.13 -18.24 38.11
CA GLU A 5 13.00 -18.71 36.73
C GLU A 5 11.87 -17.91 36.08
N ALA A 6 12.22 -17.08 35.09
CA ALA A 6 11.26 -16.25 34.38
C ALA A 6 10.24 -17.16 33.69
N ARG A 7 9.02 -17.20 34.24
CA ARG A 7 7.92 -18.02 33.73
C ARG A 7 7.60 -17.59 32.29
N LYS A 8 8.05 -18.38 31.32
CA LYS A 8 7.68 -18.24 29.91
C LYS A 8 6.14 -18.29 29.84
N PRO A 9 5.46 -17.29 29.25
CA PRO A 9 4.04 -17.44 29.00
C PRO A 9 3.83 -18.62 28.05
N ASP A 10 2.94 -19.53 28.41
CA ASP A 10 2.54 -20.62 27.52
C ASP A 10 2.01 -20.07 26.20
N SER A 11 2.17 -20.84 25.12
CA SER A 11 1.73 -20.44 23.78
C SER A 11 0.23 -20.09 23.72
N GLU A 12 -0.57 -20.71 24.60
CA GLU A 12 -1.99 -20.38 24.78
C GLU A 12 -2.20 -18.99 25.37
N VAL A 13 -1.36 -18.57 26.33
CA VAL A 13 -1.44 -17.24 26.95
C VAL A 13 -1.06 -16.16 25.94
N ALA A 14 -0.03 -16.39 25.11
CA ALA A 14 0.36 -15.46 24.04
C ALA A 14 -0.73 -15.32 22.96
N THR A 15 -1.44 -16.41 22.66
CA THR A 15 -2.58 -16.40 21.73
C THR A 15 -3.80 -15.70 22.35
N ALA A 16 -4.05 -15.88 23.65
CA ALA A 16 -5.08 -15.14 24.37
C ALA A 16 -4.78 -13.63 24.40
N ASP A 17 -3.51 -13.24 24.57
CA ASP A 17 -3.08 -11.84 24.48
C ASP A 17 -3.34 -11.25 23.08
N MET A 18 -3.13 -12.02 22.00
CA MET A 18 -3.49 -11.57 20.64
C MET A 18 -5.00 -11.30 20.50
N ARG A 19 -5.84 -12.19 21.05
CA ARG A 19 -7.30 -11.99 21.05
C ARG A 19 -7.70 -10.78 21.90
N ALA A 20 -7.12 -10.62 23.08
CA ALA A 20 -7.36 -9.47 23.95
C ALA A 20 -6.92 -8.14 23.31
N ALA A 21 -5.90 -8.16 22.45
CA ALA A 21 -5.46 -7.01 21.65
C ALA A 21 -6.33 -6.76 20.40
N GLY A 22 -7.40 -7.53 20.18
CA GLY A 22 -8.28 -7.40 19.02
C GLY A 22 -7.66 -7.90 17.70
N LEU A 23 -6.63 -8.75 17.78
CA LEU A 23 -5.92 -9.32 16.64
C LEU A 23 -6.30 -10.79 16.40
N GLU A 24 -7.57 -11.12 16.56
CA GLU A 24 -8.09 -12.48 16.33
C GLU A 24 -7.85 -12.99 14.90
N PHE A 25 -7.55 -12.07 13.98
CA PHE A 25 -7.19 -12.36 12.60
C PHE A 25 -5.71 -12.76 12.39
N LEU A 26 -4.88 -12.83 13.43
CA LEU A 26 -3.52 -13.36 13.33
C LEU A 26 -3.49 -14.81 13.84
N GLU A 27 -3.21 -15.73 12.94
CA GLU A 27 -3.07 -17.16 13.23
C GLU A 27 -1.58 -17.54 13.35
N PRO A 28 -1.09 -17.97 14.52
CA PRO A 28 0.28 -18.43 14.68
C PRO A 28 0.61 -19.63 13.79
N LEU A 29 1.70 -19.54 13.03
CA LEU A 29 2.23 -20.67 12.23
C LEU A 29 3.29 -21.48 12.97
N GLU A 30 3.77 -20.96 14.10
CA GLU A 30 4.78 -21.60 14.93
C GLU A 30 4.47 -21.41 16.42
N PRO A 31 5.02 -22.27 17.31
CA PRO A 31 4.86 -22.08 18.75
C PRO A 31 5.51 -20.79 19.23
N TYR A 32 4.88 -20.12 20.20
CA TYR A 32 5.43 -18.91 20.79
C TYR A 32 6.75 -19.20 21.55
N ALA A 33 7.77 -18.41 21.24
CA ALA A 33 9.09 -18.49 21.87
C ALA A 33 9.25 -17.46 23.01
N THR A 34 9.34 -16.17 22.69
CA THR A 34 9.50 -15.11 23.71
C THR A 34 8.84 -13.82 23.25
N SER A 35 8.72 -12.83 24.15
CA SER A 35 8.00 -11.59 23.87
C SER A 35 8.73 -10.67 22.87
N THR A 36 10.03 -10.89 22.69
CA THR A 36 10.91 -10.14 21.77
C THR A 36 11.25 -10.93 20.51
N THR A 37 11.02 -12.25 20.48
CA THR A 37 11.21 -13.08 19.28
C THR A 37 10.11 -12.76 18.26
N PRO A 38 10.45 -12.51 16.98
CA PRO A 38 9.46 -12.42 15.90
C PRO A 38 8.64 -13.71 15.85
N TRP A 39 7.32 -13.61 15.87
CA TRP A 39 6.43 -14.76 15.92
C TRP A 39 5.70 -14.90 14.59
N ARG A 40 6.02 -15.93 13.82
CA ARG A 40 5.41 -16.14 12.49
C ARG A 40 3.92 -16.41 12.62
N CYS A 41 3.13 -15.57 11.97
CA CYS A 41 1.69 -15.62 11.94
C CYS A 41 1.19 -15.45 10.51
N ARG A 42 0.07 -16.08 10.18
CA ARG A 42 -0.73 -15.84 8.98
C ARG A 42 -1.87 -14.88 9.35
N CYS A 43 -1.98 -13.78 8.63
CA CYS A 43 -3.15 -12.92 8.73
C CYS A 43 -4.31 -13.58 8.00
N THR A 44 -5.39 -13.92 8.69
CA THR A 44 -6.61 -14.49 8.09
C THR A 44 -7.46 -13.44 7.38
N THR A 45 -7.23 -12.13 7.63
CA THR A 45 -7.88 -11.04 6.90
C THR A 45 -7.26 -10.80 5.52
N CYS A 46 -5.93 -10.75 5.40
CA CYS A 46 -5.24 -10.43 4.14
C CYS A 46 -4.43 -11.60 3.55
N GLY A 47 -4.40 -12.76 4.21
CA GLY A 47 -3.67 -13.95 3.78
C GLY A 47 -2.14 -13.88 3.95
N SER A 48 -1.58 -12.74 4.31
CA SER A 48 -0.13 -12.54 4.35
C SER A 48 0.52 -13.16 5.59
N GLU A 49 1.73 -13.69 5.42
CA GLU A 49 2.59 -14.09 6.55
C GLU A 49 3.32 -12.87 7.12
N VAL A 50 3.22 -12.68 8.44
CA VAL A 50 3.82 -11.58 9.19
C VAL A 50 4.50 -12.11 10.44
N SER A 51 5.55 -11.43 10.90
CA SER A 51 6.30 -11.86 12.09
C SER A 51 6.33 -10.77 13.18
N PRO A 52 5.17 -10.36 13.75
CA PRO A 52 5.15 -9.41 14.85
C PRO A 52 5.76 -10.01 16.12
N THR A 53 6.28 -9.17 17.01
CA THR A 53 6.66 -9.59 18.36
C THR A 53 5.48 -9.40 19.31
N LEU A 54 5.35 -10.22 20.36
CA LEU A 54 4.27 -10.08 21.33
C LEU A 54 4.32 -8.71 22.05
N MET A 55 5.52 -8.18 22.29
CA MET A 55 5.69 -6.83 22.82
C MET A 55 5.05 -5.77 21.90
N LYS A 56 5.25 -5.86 20.58
CA LYS A 56 4.61 -4.95 19.63
C LYS A 56 3.11 -5.16 19.58
N ILE A 57 2.64 -6.40 19.64
CA ILE A 57 1.20 -6.72 19.68
C ILE A 57 0.50 -6.04 20.87
N ARG A 58 1.08 -6.15 22.07
CA ARG A 58 0.55 -5.51 23.28
C ARG A 58 0.50 -3.99 23.21
N THR A 59 1.36 -3.36 22.40
CA THR A 59 1.38 -1.91 22.19
C THR A 59 0.60 -1.46 20.94
N GLY A 60 -0.27 -2.31 20.39
CA GLY A 60 -1.11 -1.97 19.21
C GLY A 60 -0.47 -2.22 17.85
N GLY A 61 0.67 -2.93 17.82
CA GLY A 61 1.21 -3.54 16.60
C GLY A 61 0.42 -4.80 16.21
N GLY A 62 0.63 -5.30 15.00
CA GLY A 62 -0.06 -6.50 14.52
C GLY A 62 0.32 -6.78 13.09
N CYS A 63 -0.62 -7.29 12.31
CA CYS A 63 -0.42 -7.37 10.86
C CYS A 63 -0.12 -5.96 10.33
N ARG A 64 1.03 -5.79 9.66
CA ARG A 64 1.41 -4.48 9.08
C ARG A 64 0.37 -3.94 8.09
N PHE A 65 -0.53 -4.81 7.64
CA PHE A 65 -1.58 -4.57 6.66
C PHE A 65 -2.96 -4.30 7.27
N CYS A 66 -3.28 -4.92 8.42
CA CYS A 66 -4.66 -4.96 8.93
C CYS A 66 -4.83 -4.40 10.34
N ALA A 67 -3.75 -4.27 11.14
CA ALA A 67 -3.86 -3.64 12.46
C ALA A 67 -4.29 -2.18 12.30
N GLY A 68 -5.14 -1.63 13.18
CA GLY A 68 -5.82 -0.33 13.03
C GLY A 68 -4.95 0.94 12.93
N HIS A 69 -3.63 0.81 12.95
CA HIS A 69 -2.64 1.85 12.61
C HIS A 69 -1.93 1.61 11.27
N GLY A 70 -2.36 0.58 10.54
CA GLY A 70 -1.85 0.12 9.26
C GLY A 70 -2.44 0.89 8.10
N PHE A 71 -1.73 0.84 6.99
CA PHE A 71 -2.17 1.36 5.70
C PHE A 71 -3.44 0.60 5.25
N ASP A 72 -4.57 1.30 5.08
CA ASP A 72 -5.81 0.69 4.59
C ASP A 72 -5.62 0.21 3.15
N LEU A 73 -5.51 -1.11 2.99
CA LEU A 73 -5.29 -1.74 1.70
C LEU A 73 -6.54 -1.78 0.83
N THR A 74 -7.73 -1.59 1.39
CA THR A 74 -8.97 -1.59 0.60
C THR A 74 -9.26 -0.23 -0.01
N ALA A 75 -8.65 0.82 0.53
CA ALA A 75 -8.76 2.18 0.02
C ALA A 75 -7.84 2.45 -1.18
N PRO A 76 -8.14 3.48 -2.00
CA PRO A 76 -7.29 3.91 -3.09
C PRO A 76 -5.87 4.30 -2.65
N ALA A 77 -4.89 3.85 -3.42
CA ALA A 77 -3.49 3.84 -3.03
C ALA A 77 -2.57 4.30 -4.16
N ARG A 78 -1.32 4.60 -3.81
CA ARG A 78 -0.24 4.83 -4.77
C ARG A 78 1.03 4.07 -4.42
N VAL A 79 1.76 3.67 -5.45
CA VAL A 79 3.18 3.34 -5.37
C VAL A 79 3.96 4.60 -5.74
N TYR A 80 5.05 4.89 -5.03
CA TYR A 80 5.90 6.03 -5.32
C TYR A 80 7.37 5.65 -5.32
N VAL A 81 8.16 6.41 -6.09
CA VAL A 81 9.62 6.43 -6.04
C VAL A 81 10.08 7.81 -5.58
N MET A 82 10.95 7.85 -4.57
CA MET A 82 11.54 9.08 -4.04
C MET A 82 13.06 9.00 -4.03
N GLN A 83 13.73 10.14 -4.12
CA GLN A 83 15.18 10.27 -4.03
C GLN A 83 15.57 11.22 -2.90
N HIS A 84 16.67 10.94 -2.22
CA HIS A 84 17.30 11.82 -1.24
C HIS A 84 18.72 12.18 -1.70
N HIS A 85 18.90 13.38 -2.26
CA HIS A 85 20.17 13.77 -2.87
C HIS A 85 21.35 13.79 -1.88
N GLN A 86 21.16 14.29 -0.65
CA GLN A 86 22.27 14.38 0.32
C GLN A 86 22.73 13.02 0.87
N HIS A 87 21.87 11.99 0.76
CA HIS A 87 22.20 10.65 1.21
C HIS A 87 22.39 9.70 0.02
N ASN A 88 22.42 10.23 -1.21
CA ASN A 88 22.46 9.47 -2.44
C ASN A 88 21.57 8.20 -2.44
N ALA A 89 20.35 8.34 -1.93
CA ALA A 89 19.47 7.20 -1.71
C ALA A 89 18.22 7.32 -2.58
N VAL A 90 17.74 6.19 -3.09
CA VAL A 90 16.43 6.06 -3.71
C VAL A 90 15.54 5.13 -2.86
N LYS A 91 14.23 5.35 -2.89
CA LYS A 91 13.25 4.57 -2.15
C LYS A 91 12.01 4.30 -2.99
N VAL A 92 11.52 3.06 -2.95
CA VAL A 92 10.15 2.71 -3.36
C VAL A 92 9.27 2.54 -2.11
N GLY A 93 7.99 2.89 -2.22
CA GLY A 93 7.03 2.59 -1.16
C GLY A 93 5.59 2.87 -1.56
N ILE A 94 4.66 2.44 -0.71
CA ILE A 94 3.21 2.70 -0.85
C ILE A 94 2.67 3.74 0.12
N GLY A 95 1.64 4.45 -0.32
CA GLY A 95 0.93 5.45 0.49
C GLY A 95 -0.52 5.65 0.06
N GLY A 96 -1.31 6.23 0.96
CA GLY A 96 -2.71 6.55 0.68
C GLY A 96 -2.82 7.74 -0.26
N THR A 97 -3.93 7.80 -1.01
CA THR A 97 -4.21 8.90 -1.95
C THR A 97 -5.10 10.00 -1.36
N ALA A 98 -5.75 9.75 -0.22
CA ALA A 98 -6.56 10.73 0.51
C ALA A 98 -6.29 10.74 2.03
N GLY A 99 -6.34 11.92 2.66
CA GLY A 99 -6.30 12.11 4.12
C GLY A 99 -4.92 12.05 4.79
N ARG A 100 -4.90 11.84 6.13
CA ARG A 100 -3.71 11.80 7.03
C ARG A 100 -2.60 10.81 6.64
N ASN A 101 -2.78 10.02 5.59
CA ASN A 101 -1.87 8.97 5.10
C ASN A 101 -0.92 9.42 3.97
N GLU A 102 -0.75 10.73 3.77
CA GLU A 102 0.30 11.28 2.91
C GLU A 102 1.70 11.10 3.53
N ARG A 103 2.19 9.84 3.59
CA ARG A 103 3.57 9.51 3.97
C ARG A 103 4.61 10.28 3.15
N VAL A 104 4.29 10.60 1.90
CA VAL A 104 5.12 11.43 1.00
C VAL A 104 5.39 12.82 1.60
N ASN A 105 4.39 13.46 2.25
CA ASN A 105 4.57 14.79 2.84
C ASN A 105 5.44 14.78 4.10
N HIS A 106 5.47 13.66 4.84
CA HIS A 106 6.41 13.49 5.94
C HIS A 106 7.86 13.45 5.43
N TYR A 107 8.14 12.64 4.40
CA TYR A 107 9.50 12.49 3.86
C TYR A 107 10.00 13.72 3.08
N ARG A 108 9.10 14.48 2.44
CA ARG A 108 9.46 15.76 1.81
C ARG A 108 10.12 16.74 2.76
N ARG A 109 9.70 16.77 4.03
CA ARG A 109 10.31 17.63 5.06
C ARG A 109 11.70 17.19 5.47
N SER A 110 12.04 15.92 5.25
CA SER A 110 13.35 15.34 5.53
C SER A 110 14.17 15.15 4.25
N GLY A 111 14.03 16.03 3.26
CA GLY A 111 14.90 16.08 2.07
C GLY A 111 14.57 15.10 0.95
N TRP A 112 13.48 14.33 1.04
CA TRP A 112 13.09 13.41 -0.03
C TRP A 112 12.28 14.11 -1.12
N VAL A 113 12.71 13.95 -2.35
CA VAL A 113 12.05 14.47 -3.55
C VAL A 113 11.28 13.35 -4.23
N LEU A 114 10.01 13.59 -4.55
CA LEU A 114 9.20 12.62 -5.30
C LEU A 114 9.66 12.60 -6.76
N ALA A 115 10.10 11.44 -7.25
CA ALA A 115 10.51 11.25 -8.63
C ALA A 115 9.32 10.86 -9.52
N ARG A 116 8.53 9.86 -9.10
CA ARG A 116 7.35 9.34 -9.80
C ARG A 116 6.35 8.72 -8.83
N ASP A 117 5.08 8.69 -9.20
CA ASP A 117 4.04 7.89 -8.54
C ASP A 117 3.01 7.31 -9.53
N TRP A 118 2.43 6.18 -9.14
CA TRP A 118 1.41 5.43 -9.88
C TRP A 118 0.23 5.16 -8.95
N HIS A 119 -1.00 5.27 -9.48
CA HIS A 119 -2.22 5.18 -8.71
C HIS A 119 -2.95 3.86 -8.94
N PHE A 120 -3.54 3.33 -7.88
CA PHE A 120 -4.23 2.05 -7.84
C PHE A 120 -5.59 2.19 -7.18
N ALA A 121 -6.55 1.36 -7.59
CA ALA A 121 -7.89 1.36 -7.03
C ALA A 121 -7.87 0.90 -5.56
N THR A 122 -6.93 0.00 -5.23
CA THR A 122 -6.76 -0.51 -3.87
C THR A 122 -5.29 -0.53 -3.46
N GLY A 123 -5.03 -0.40 -2.17
CA GLY A 123 -3.72 -0.65 -1.58
C GLY A 123 -3.24 -2.09 -1.73
N ILE A 124 -4.13 -3.07 -1.93
CA ILE A 124 -3.74 -4.45 -2.26
C ILE A 124 -2.91 -4.49 -3.54
N GLU A 125 -3.38 -3.85 -4.61
CA GLU A 125 -2.67 -3.77 -5.89
C GLU A 125 -1.33 -3.05 -5.74
N ALA A 126 -1.34 -1.88 -5.11
CA ALA A 126 -0.12 -1.10 -4.86
C ALA A 126 0.91 -1.91 -4.05
N HIS A 127 0.44 -2.67 -3.06
CA HIS A 127 1.29 -3.51 -2.23
C HIS A 127 1.89 -4.68 -3.01
N ALA A 128 1.10 -5.34 -3.86
CA ALA A 128 1.60 -6.42 -4.71
C ALA A 128 2.73 -5.94 -5.64
N VAL A 129 2.57 -4.75 -6.22
CA VAL A 129 3.62 -4.09 -7.03
C VAL A 129 4.87 -3.83 -6.18
N GLU A 130 4.74 -3.19 -5.03
CA GLU A 130 5.86 -2.89 -4.13
C GLU A 130 6.64 -4.15 -3.75
N GLN A 131 5.97 -5.23 -3.34
CA GLN A 131 6.65 -6.46 -2.94
C GLN A 131 7.37 -7.12 -4.11
N ALA A 132 6.76 -7.13 -5.30
CA ALA A 132 7.39 -7.68 -6.49
C ALA A 132 8.64 -6.88 -6.90
N VAL A 133 8.61 -5.55 -6.79
CA VAL A 133 9.77 -4.68 -7.04
C VAL A 133 10.88 -4.94 -6.00
N LEU A 134 10.53 -5.00 -4.71
CA LEU A 134 11.49 -5.29 -3.66
C LEU A 134 12.13 -6.68 -3.81
N GLN A 135 11.34 -7.68 -4.20
CA GLN A 135 11.83 -9.02 -4.47
C GLN A 135 12.83 -9.00 -5.63
N HIS A 136 12.48 -8.35 -6.75
CA HIS A 136 13.35 -8.22 -7.91
C HIS A 136 14.68 -7.54 -7.57
N LEU A 137 14.65 -6.45 -6.79
CA LEU A 137 15.86 -5.74 -6.36
C LEU A 137 16.76 -6.58 -5.45
N ARG A 138 16.16 -7.36 -4.55
CA ARG A 138 16.92 -8.28 -3.67
C ARG A 138 17.56 -9.42 -4.46
N GLU A 139 16.83 -9.99 -5.43
CA GLU A 139 17.37 -11.02 -6.33
C GLU A 139 18.53 -10.49 -7.18
N ALA A 140 18.49 -9.20 -7.54
CA ALA A 140 19.58 -8.51 -8.21
C ALA A 140 20.75 -8.12 -7.28
N GLY A 141 20.67 -8.45 -5.98
CA GLY A 141 21.73 -8.19 -5.00
C GLY A 141 21.73 -6.77 -4.42
N HIS A 142 20.63 -6.03 -4.53
CA HIS A 142 20.51 -4.71 -3.92
C HIS A 142 19.97 -4.80 -2.50
N ASP A 143 20.89 -4.74 -1.53
CA ASP A 143 20.58 -4.68 -0.11
C ASP A 143 20.14 -3.26 0.35
N PRO A 144 19.48 -3.13 1.51
CA PRO A 144 19.14 -1.82 2.06
C PRO A 144 20.36 -0.92 2.23
N TYR A 145 20.33 0.25 1.60
CA TYR A 145 21.46 1.18 1.56
C TYR A 145 21.58 2.05 2.81
N LEU A 146 20.48 2.64 3.27
CA LEU A 146 20.45 3.40 4.52
C LEU A 146 20.24 2.47 5.71
N ASN A 147 20.62 2.95 6.89
CA ASN A 147 20.44 2.23 8.15
C ASN A 147 19.58 3.04 9.14
N ARG A 148 19.21 2.38 10.24
CA ARG A 148 18.40 2.97 11.32
C ARG A 148 19.03 4.21 11.98
N GLY A 149 20.35 4.36 11.96
CA GLY A 149 21.04 5.54 12.49
C GLY A 149 20.86 6.78 11.62
N THR A 150 20.73 6.59 10.29
CA THR A 150 20.44 7.68 9.33
C THR A 150 18.95 7.95 9.23
N MET A 151 18.13 6.89 9.23
CA MET A 151 16.69 7.00 9.07
C MET A 151 15.98 6.07 10.07
N PRO A 152 15.35 6.61 11.13
CA PRO A 152 14.79 5.80 12.21
C PRO A 152 13.74 4.78 11.75
N ASN A 153 13.01 5.09 10.66
CA ASN A 153 11.95 4.26 10.10
C ASN A 153 12.03 4.21 8.57
N GLY A 154 11.70 3.08 7.94
CA GLY A 154 11.56 2.97 6.47
C GLY A 154 12.86 2.79 5.68
N TRP A 155 14.00 2.55 6.34
CA TRP A 155 15.31 2.37 5.73
C TRP A 155 15.47 1.06 4.94
N THR A 156 14.69 0.03 5.26
CA THR A 156 14.77 -1.32 4.67
C THR A 156 14.37 -1.39 3.18
N GLU A 157 13.88 -0.29 2.62
CA GLU A 157 13.42 -0.17 1.24
C GLU A 157 14.16 0.97 0.54
N THR A 158 15.40 1.24 0.96
CA THR A 158 16.27 2.27 0.38
C THR A 158 17.42 1.60 -0.37
N PHE A 159 17.83 2.19 -1.49
CA PHE A 159 18.87 1.66 -2.36
C PHE A 159 19.85 2.78 -2.74
N ASP A 160 21.08 2.41 -3.08
CA ASP A 160 22.09 3.36 -3.56
C ASP A 160 21.62 3.95 -4.91
N ALA A 161 21.51 5.27 -4.99
CA ALA A 161 21.05 5.93 -6.20
C ALA A 161 22.05 5.85 -7.37
N ASP A 162 23.33 5.53 -7.10
CA ASP A 162 24.34 5.30 -8.16
C ASP A 162 24.20 3.90 -8.77
N LEU A 163 23.76 2.92 -7.99
CA LEU A 163 23.54 1.54 -8.46
C LEU A 163 22.13 1.36 -9.03
N VAL A 164 21.15 2.00 -8.41
CA VAL A 164 19.74 1.97 -8.81
C VAL A 164 19.26 3.41 -8.96
N ALA A 165 19.47 3.97 -10.15
CA ALA A 165 19.00 5.32 -10.44
C ALA A 165 17.47 5.42 -10.28
N PRO A 166 16.92 6.59 -9.90
CA PRO A 166 15.47 6.77 -9.76
C PRO A 166 14.68 6.44 -11.03
N THR A 167 15.25 6.69 -12.20
CA THR A 167 14.67 6.33 -13.50
C THR A 167 14.67 4.82 -13.73
N THR A 168 15.76 4.14 -13.38
CA THR A 168 15.86 2.67 -13.45
C THR A 168 14.83 2.03 -12.52
N LEU A 169 14.72 2.52 -11.28
CA LEU A 169 13.72 2.02 -10.33
C LEU A 169 12.29 2.26 -10.84
N ALA A 170 12.02 3.42 -11.44
CA ALA A 170 10.73 3.70 -12.05
C ALA A 170 10.40 2.74 -13.21
N ALA A 171 11.38 2.43 -14.07
CA ALA A 171 11.19 1.46 -15.15
C ALA A 171 10.92 0.03 -14.63
N ILE A 172 11.57 -0.37 -13.51
CA ILE A 172 11.30 -1.65 -12.84
C ILE A 172 9.86 -1.68 -12.29
N VAL A 173 9.39 -0.57 -11.72
CA VAL A 173 8.00 -0.43 -11.25
C VAL A 173 7.02 -0.57 -12.43
N GLU A 174 7.24 0.16 -13.53
CA GLU A 174 6.39 0.10 -14.73
C GLU A 174 6.32 -1.31 -15.31
N THR A 175 7.48 -1.95 -15.52
CA THR A 175 7.55 -3.34 -16.01
C THR A 175 6.83 -4.31 -15.07
N THR A 176 6.91 -4.08 -13.76
CA THR A 176 6.23 -4.90 -12.76
C THR A 176 4.71 -4.71 -12.81
N ILE A 177 4.24 -3.47 -12.98
CA ILE A 177 2.81 -3.16 -13.15
C ILE A 177 2.26 -3.90 -14.37
N GLU A 178 2.95 -3.79 -15.52
CA GLU A 178 2.56 -4.46 -16.77
C GLU A 178 2.51 -5.98 -16.61
N ARG A 179 3.54 -6.57 -16.00
CA ARG A 179 3.59 -8.01 -15.73
C ARG A 179 2.44 -8.48 -14.84
N LEU A 180 2.16 -7.76 -13.75
CA LEU A 180 1.06 -8.11 -12.83
C LEU A 180 -0.32 -7.88 -13.45
N ALA A 181 -0.48 -6.88 -14.32
CA ALA A 181 -1.70 -6.69 -15.10
C ALA A 181 -1.92 -7.83 -16.11
N GLY A 182 -0.86 -8.30 -16.78
CA GLY A 182 -0.92 -9.41 -17.73
C GLY A 182 -1.11 -10.80 -17.09
N THR A 183 -0.76 -10.97 -15.81
CA THR A 183 -0.97 -12.23 -15.06
C THR A 183 -2.41 -12.37 -14.56
N GLN A 184 -3.17 -11.27 -14.53
CA GLN A 184 -4.62 -11.28 -14.34
C GLN A 184 -5.29 -11.67 -15.67
N THR A 185 -5.24 -12.96 -16.03
CA THR A 185 -6.29 -13.54 -16.90
C THR A 185 -7.64 -13.18 -16.27
N PRO A 186 -8.66 -12.74 -17.03
CA PRO A 186 -9.91 -12.32 -16.43
C PRO A 186 -10.54 -13.55 -15.76
N ALA A 187 -10.39 -13.65 -14.45
CA ALA A 187 -11.26 -14.49 -13.64
C ALA A 187 -12.67 -13.92 -13.87
N ASP A 188 -13.56 -14.78 -14.37
CA ASP A 188 -14.97 -14.51 -14.57
C ASP A 188 -15.50 -13.62 -13.45
N HIS A 189 -15.67 -12.33 -13.76
CA HIS A 189 -16.67 -11.54 -13.08
C HIS A 189 -17.99 -12.28 -13.32
N PRO A 190 -18.72 -12.75 -12.30
CA PRO A 190 -20.13 -13.00 -12.51
C PRO A 190 -20.67 -11.65 -12.97
N ALA A 191 -21.05 -11.59 -14.25
CA ALA A 191 -21.65 -10.42 -14.86
C ALA A 191 -22.64 -9.85 -13.85
N ALA A 192 -22.44 -8.57 -13.50
CA ALA A 192 -23.41 -7.83 -12.72
C ALA A 192 -24.77 -8.13 -13.37
N ARG A 193 -25.59 -8.93 -12.68
CA ARG A 193 -26.98 -9.14 -13.07
C ARG A 193 -27.53 -7.73 -13.13
N ALA A 194 -27.86 -7.29 -14.33
CA ALA A 194 -28.69 -6.13 -14.53
C ALA A 194 -29.89 -6.33 -13.61
N LEU A 195 -29.93 -5.57 -12.52
CA LEU A 195 -31.18 -5.34 -11.82
C LEU A 195 -32.02 -4.59 -12.84
N GLU A 196 -32.84 -5.34 -13.55
CA GLU A 196 -33.96 -4.82 -14.32
C GLU A 196 -34.70 -3.86 -13.39
N CYS A 197 -34.60 -2.57 -13.66
CA CYS A 197 -35.33 -1.55 -12.95
C CYS A 197 -36.83 -1.81 -13.19
N PRO A 198 -37.63 -2.20 -12.18
CA PRO A 198 -39.01 -2.57 -12.40
C PRO A 198 -39.89 -1.32 -12.30
N LEU A 199 -39.57 -0.25 -13.01
CA LEU A 199 -40.47 0.90 -13.17
C LEU A 199 -40.39 1.45 -14.60
N ARG A 200 -41.09 0.73 -15.48
CA ARG A 200 -41.67 1.27 -16.72
C ARG A 200 -42.42 2.57 -16.40
N HIS A 201 -41.96 3.70 -16.93
CA HIS A 201 -42.76 4.80 -17.51
C HIS A 201 -41.98 6.12 -17.48
N CYS A 202 -41.04 6.31 -18.40
CA CYS A 202 -40.71 7.66 -18.89
C CYS A 202 -40.54 7.56 -20.40
N ARG A 203 -41.66 7.78 -21.10
CA ARG A 203 -41.76 7.78 -22.56
C ARG A 203 -41.19 9.12 -23.06
N PHE A 204 -39.99 9.13 -23.62
CA PHE A 204 -39.50 10.27 -24.39
C PHE A 204 -40.18 10.28 -25.77
N PRO A 205 -40.87 11.36 -26.18
CA PRO A 205 -41.30 11.48 -27.57
C PRO A 205 -40.14 12.00 -28.43
N ALA A 206 -39.98 11.38 -29.59
CA ALA A 206 -39.05 11.76 -30.65
C ALA A 206 -39.76 12.63 -31.69
N THR A 207 -39.23 13.81 -32.04
CA THR A 207 -39.49 14.63 -33.27
C THR A 207 -38.71 15.96 -33.14
N ALA A 208 -38.17 16.65 -34.13
CA ALA A 208 -37.78 16.40 -35.52
C ALA A 208 -36.88 17.58 -35.98
N ILE A 209 -35.99 17.26 -36.91
CA ILE A 209 -35.39 18.06 -38.00
C ILE A 209 -35.96 19.48 -38.23
N GLY A 210 -35.09 20.50 -38.42
CA GLY A 210 -35.32 21.53 -39.43
C GLY A 210 -34.94 23.00 -39.16
N GLN A 211 -33.86 23.45 -39.82
CA GLN A 211 -33.71 24.72 -40.58
C GLN A 211 -33.53 26.11 -39.90
N GLN A 212 -32.37 26.71 -40.23
CA GLN A 212 -32.09 28.09 -40.70
C GLN A 212 -32.30 29.33 -39.80
N GLY A 213 -31.17 29.98 -39.45
CA GLY A 213 -30.79 31.33 -39.89
C GLY A 213 -31.46 32.58 -39.29
N ARG A 214 -30.66 33.39 -38.56
CA ARG A 214 -30.42 34.84 -38.78
C ARG A 214 -29.50 35.41 -37.66
N PRO A 215 -28.50 36.27 -37.95
CA PRO A 215 -27.68 36.91 -36.94
C PRO A 215 -28.20 38.32 -36.58
N ARG A 216 -27.86 38.82 -35.38
CA ARG A 216 -28.09 40.21 -34.95
C ARG A 216 -27.12 40.61 -33.83
N PRO A 217 -26.90 41.93 -33.57
CA PRO A 217 -25.69 42.63 -33.95
C PRO A 217 -24.79 43.03 -32.75
N THR A 218 -23.54 43.38 -33.07
CA THR A 218 -22.52 43.91 -32.15
C THR A 218 -22.80 45.36 -31.73
N PRO A 219 -22.54 45.75 -30.47
CA PRO A 219 -22.58 47.14 -30.03
C PRO A 219 -21.24 47.87 -30.27
N PRO A 220 -21.24 49.22 -30.31
CA PRO A 220 -20.12 50.01 -30.83
C PRO A 220 -19.00 50.21 -29.80
N VAL A 221 -17.79 50.34 -30.35
CA VAL A 221 -16.55 50.73 -29.67
C VAL A 221 -16.61 52.22 -29.34
N LEU A 222 -16.38 52.57 -28.07
CA LEU A 222 -16.05 53.93 -27.65
C LEU A 222 -14.52 54.08 -27.62
N ARG A 223 -14.06 55.19 -28.20
CA ARG A 223 -12.66 55.60 -28.36
C ARG A 223 -11.97 55.90 -27.04
#